data_AF-A0A524FIQ2-F1
#
_entry.id   AF-A0A524FIQ2-F1
#
_cell.length_a   1.000
_cell.length_b   1.000
_cell.length_c   1.000
_cell.angle_alpha   90.00
_cell.angle_beta   90.00
_cell.angle_gamma   90.00
#
_symmetry.space_group_name_H-M   'P 1'
#
loop_
_entity.id
_entity.type
_entity.pdbx_description
1 polymer ?
#
loop_
_entity_poly.entity_id
_entity_poly.type
_entity_poly.pdbx_seq_one_letter_code
_entity_poly.pdbx_strand_id
1 'polypeptide(L)' 'MHRFGKSMEGRKGLIMVHTLKDEDKNQLIGLAIWDSKENWLASRPAMIESVKDDPFEEWELRPPEVFHLNNV' A
#
# COMPACT_ATOMS: atom_id res chain seq x y z
N MET A 1 4.35 -5.38 5.17
CA MET A 1 3.07 -4.66 4.94
C MET A 1 2.66 -3.66 6.03
N HIS A 2 2.67 -3.99 7.34
CA HIS A 2 2.24 -3.01 8.37
C HIS A 2 3.04 -1.70 8.38
N ARG A 3 4.36 -1.74 8.11
CA ARG A 3 5.20 -0.53 7.99
C ARG A 3 4.81 0.33 6.79
N PHE A 4 4.54 -0.32 5.64
CA PHE A 4 4.06 0.37 4.45
C PHE A 4 2.69 1.04 4.69
N GLY A 5 1.77 0.38 5.39
CA GLY A 5 0.49 0.98 5.82
C GLY A 5 0.69 2.19 6.72
N LYS A 6 1.51 2.05 7.78
CA LYS A 6 1.88 3.14 8.68
C LYS A 6 2.53 4.32 7.95
N SER A 7 3.29 4.06 6.89
CA SER A 7 3.93 5.13 6.12
C SER A 7 2.94 6.11 5.51
N MET A 8 1.67 5.70 5.33
CA MET A 8 0.61 6.50 4.73
C MET A 8 -0.20 7.28 5.77
N GLU A 9 -0.19 6.85 7.04
CA GLU A 9 -0.96 7.49 8.12
C GLU A 9 -0.59 8.97 8.26
N GLY A 10 -1.61 9.82 8.39
CA GLY A 10 -1.44 11.28 8.54
C GLY A 10 -1.11 12.03 7.24
N ARG A 11 -0.99 11.35 6.10
CA ARG A 11 -0.79 12.02 4.81
C ARG A 11 -2.05 12.69 4.31
N LYS A 12 -1.87 13.84 3.67
CA LYS A 12 -2.97 14.59 3.05
C LYS A 12 -3.70 13.70 2.04
N GLY A 13 -5.02 13.65 2.17
CA GLY A 13 -5.89 12.94 1.24
C GLY A 13 -6.01 11.43 1.45
N LEU A 14 -5.31 10.83 2.42
CA LEU A 14 -5.57 9.45 2.81
C LEU A 14 -6.93 9.37 3.53
N ILE A 15 -7.84 8.56 2.99
CA ILE A 15 -9.14 8.28 3.61
C ILE A 15 -9.04 7.07 4.53
N MET A 16 -8.43 5.99 4.04
CA MET A 16 -8.20 4.78 4.84
C MET A 16 -7.05 3.94 4.30
N VAL A 17 -6.45 3.14 5.17
CA VAL A 17 -5.45 2.14 4.81
C VAL A 17 -5.68 0.87 5.63
N HIS A 18 -5.62 -0.28 4.96
CA HIS A 18 -5.75 -1.59 5.57
C HIS A 18 -4.69 -2.55 5.04
N THR A 19 -4.21 -3.42 5.92
CA THR A 19 -3.54 -4.66 5.55
C THR A 19 -4.50 -5.79 5.86
N LEU A 20 -4.95 -6.49 4.83
CA LEU A 20 -5.89 -7.59 4.90
C LEU A 20 -5.16 -8.89 4.59
N LYS A 21 -5.60 -9.99 5.20
CA LYS A 21 -5.18 -11.34 4.82
C LYS A 21 -6.37 -12.00 4.15
N ASP A 22 -6.15 -12.55 2.96
CA ASP A 22 -7.16 -13.37 2.28
C ASP A 22 -7.44 -14.64 3.12
N GLU A 23 -8.71 -15.03 3.21
CA GLU A 23 -9.14 -16.13 4.08
C GLU A 23 -8.81 -17.50 3.45
N ASP A 24 -9.01 -17.63 2.14
CA ASP A 24 -8.86 -18.89 1.42
C ASP A 24 -7.44 -19.10 0.89
N LYS A 25 -6.75 -17.99 0.59
CA LYS A 25 -5.39 -17.96 0.05
C LYS A 25 -4.48 -17.33 1.08
N ASN A 26 -3.27 -17.86 1.25
CA ASN A 26 -2.28 -17.26 2.14
C ASN A 26 -1.65 -15.99 1.52
N GLN A 27 -2.48 -15.02 1.13
CA GLN A 27 -2.11 -13.78 0.46
C GLN A 27 -2.40 -12.59 1.36
N LEU A 28 -1.56 -11.57 1.27
CA LEU A 28 -1.79 -10.27 1.91
C LEU A 28 -2.24 -9.27 0.86
N ILE A 29 -3.24 -8.46 1.21
CA ILE A 29 -3.79 -7.41 0.37
C ILE A 29 -3.60 -6.07 1.08
N GLY A 30 -2.92 -5.14 0.42
CA GLY A 30 -2.87 -3.74 0.83
C GLY A 30 -4.00 -2.97 0.15
N LEU A 31 -4.87 -2.33 0.93
CA LEU A 31 -5.90 -1.43 0.42
C LEU A 31 -5.63 -0.03 0.96
N ALA A 32 -5.56 0.95 0.07
CA ALA A 32 -5.51 2.36 0.44
C ALA A 32 -6.51 3.14 -0.41
N ILE A 33 -7.36 3.93 0.24
CA ILE A 33 -8.31 4.81 -0.42
C ILE A 33 -7.83 6.25 -0.22
N TRP A 34 -7.76 6.98 -1.33
CA TRP A 34 -7.33 8.37 -1.39
C TRP A 34 -8.46 9.23 -1.94
N ASP A 35 -8.53 10.47 -1.49
CA ASP A 35 -9.50 11.46 -1.98
C ASP A 35 -9.24 11.86 -3.44
N SER A 36 -7.99 11.72 -3.90
CA SER A 36 -7.51 12.17 -5.19
C SER A 36 -6.25 11.40 -5.59
N LYS A 37 -6.05 11.26 -6.90
CA LYS A 37 -4.86 10.64 -7.47
C LYS A 37 -3.61 11.49 -7.22
N GLU A 38 -3.77 12.81 -7.20
CA GLU A 38 -2.70 13.79 -7.00
C GLU A 38 -2.09 13.65 -5.59
N ASN A 39 -2.92 13.54 -4.55
CA ASN A 39 -2.44 13.35 -3.18
C ASN A 39 -1.72 12.01 -3.00
N TRP A 40 -2.21 10.95 -3.66
CA TRP A 40 -1.52 9.66 -3.70
C TRP A 40 -0.15 9.76 -4.38
N LEU A 41 -0.08 10.38 -5.56
CA LEU A 41 1.18 10.56 -6.31
C LEU A 41 2.21 11.38 -5.53
N ALA A 42 1.77 12.47 -4.89
CA ALA A 42 2.63 13.30 -4.05
C ALA A 42 3.18 12.54 -2.83
N SER A 43 2.41 11.58 -2.33
CA SER A 43 2.81 10.72 -1.21
C SER A 43 3.76 9.59 -1.62
N ARG A 44 3.63 9.08 -2.85
CA ARG A 44 4.32 7.86 -3.29
C ARG A 44 5.84 7.82 -3.01
N PRO A 45 6.64 8.89 -3.21
CA PRO A 45 8.08 8.85 -2.95
C PRO A 45 8.43 8.50 -1.49
N ALA A 46 7.81 9.17 -0.52
CA ALA A 46 8.09 8.91 0.89
C ALA A 46 7.54 7.55 1.35
N MET A 47 6.54 6.97 0.67
CA MET A 47 6.05 5.62 0.98
C MET A 47 7.09 4.58 0.54
N ILE A 48 7.65 4.73 -0.66
CA ILE A 48 8.73 3.86 -1.18
C ILE A 48 9.95 3.96 -0.27
N GLU A 49 10.37 5.17 0.09
CA GLU A 49 11.52 5.41 0.97
C GLU A 49 11.37 4.68 2.33
N SER A 50 10.15 4.63 2.89
CA SER A 50 9.90 4.00 4.20
C SER A 50 10.10 2.49 4.24
N VAL A 51 10.16 1.84 3.07
CA VAL A 51 10.31 0.38 2.94
C VAL A 51 11.49 -0.01 2.05
N LYS A 52 12.36 0.93 1.67
CA LYS A 52 13.46 0.66 0.73
C LYS A 52 14.43 -0.44 1.19
N ASP A 53 14.56 -0.60 2.51
CA ASP A 53 15.46 -1.56 3.15
C ASP A 53 14.73 -2.82 3.65
N ASP A 54 13.43 -2.95 3.37
CA ASP A 54 12.68 -4.16 3.72
C ASP A 54 13.08 -5.30 2.73
N PRO A 55 13.35 -6.53 3.22
CA PRO A 55 13.82 -7.64 2.41
C PRO A 55 12.66 -8.31 1.64
N PHE A 56 12.06 -7.57 0.70
CA PHE A 56 10.92 -8.06 -0.08
C PHE A 56 11.24 -9.32 -0.88
N GLU A 57 12.47 -9.48 -1.36
CA GLU A 57 12.91 -10.70 -2.08
C GLU A 57 12.84 -11.97 -1.21
N GLU A 58 12.94 -11.83 0.11
CA GLU A 58 12.78 -12.95 1.06
C GLU A 58 11.32 -13.19 1.44
N TRP A 59 10.51 -12.12 1.48
CA TRP A 59 9.12 -12.18 1.94
C TRP A 59 8.12 -12.51 0.83
N GLU A 60 8.43 -12.13 -0.41
CA GLU A 60 7.53 -12.19 -1.55
C GLU A 60 8.02 -13.23 -2.56
N LEU A 61 7.18 -14.23 -2.85
CA LEU A 61 7.48 -15.23 -3.89
C LEU A 61 7.54 -14.61 -5.30
N ARG A 62 6.87 -13.48 -5.49
CA ARG A 62 6.79 -12.71 -6.74
C ARG A 62 6.37 -11.27 -6.41
N PRO A 63 6.65 -10.29 -7.28
CA PRO A 63 6.19 -8.92 -7.10
C PRO A 63 4.66 -8.84 -6.89
N PRO A 64 4.18 -7.86 -6.11
CA PRO A 64 2.76 -7.69 -5.84
C PRO A 64 2.01 -7.32 -7.12
N GLU A 65 0.80 -7.85 -7.25
CA GLU A 65 -0.14 -7.39 -8.25
C GLU A 65 -0.80 -6.09 -7.76
N VAL A 66 -0.84 -5.06 -8.62
CA VAL A 66 -1.28 -3.71 -8.24
C VAL A 66 -2.40 -3.25 -9.15
N PHE A 67 -3.49 -2.80 -8.53
CA PHE A 67 -4.65 -2.24 -9.22
C PHE A 67 -4.88 -0.78 -8.79
N HIS A 68 -5.22 0.07 -9.75
CA HIS A 68 -5.73 1.42 -9.48
C HIS A 68 -7.21 1.45 -9.85
N LEU A 69 -8.05 1.57 -8.83
CA LEU A 69 -9.50 1.47 -8.97
C LEU A 69 -10.13 2.87 -8.92
N ASN A 70 -11.19 3.06 -9.69
CA ASN A 70 -12.05 4.25 -9.63
C ASN A 70 -13.50 3.80 -9.45
N ASN A 71 -14.34 4.68 -8.93
CA ASN A 71 -15.79 4.47 -8.94
C ASN A 71 -16.30 4.41 -10.38
N VAL A 72 -17.36 3.63 -10.59
CA VAL A 72 -18.09 3.53 -11.86
C VAL A 72 -19.19 4.58 -11.92
#